data_AF-A0A7V3FZK4-F1
#
_entry.id   AF-A0A7V3FZK4-F1
#
_cell.length_a   1.000
_cell.length_b   1.000
_cell.length_c   1.000
_cell.angle_alpha   90.00
_cell.angle_beta   90.00
_cell.angle_gamma   90.00
#
_symmetry.space_group_name_H-M   'P 1'
#
loop_
_entity.id
_entity.type
_entity.pdbx_description
1 polymer ?
#
loop_
_entity_poly.entity_id
_entity_poly.type
_entity_poly.pdbx_seq_one_letter_code
_entity_poly.pdbx_strand_id
1 'polypeptide(L)'
;MDLRQSADDRFLFVSCFVGDEIQMWDVSDLQKPKMVSSLKPGVQPNMMHLTGDGKRMYLTNSLLSTMDRSTDYWVKLAEVSPEGLKLHEKFLIDLGRIKDGPFRGHDMLLN
;
A
#
# COMPACT_ATOMS: atom_id res chain seq x y z
N MET A 1 -1.65 -5.63 8.35
CA MET A 1 -0.59 -6.12 7.44
C MET A 1 -1.29 -6.81 6.31
N ASP A 2 -0.82 -6.56 5.10
CA ASP A 2 -1.31 -7.10 3.84
C ASP A 2 -0.10 -7.50 2.98
N LEU A 3 -0.33 -8.38 2.02
CA LEU A 3 0.65 -8.85 1.07
C LEU A 3 0.01 -8.95 -0.32
N ARG A 4 0.70 -8.46 -1.34
CA ARG A 4 0.29 -8.57 -2.74
C ARG A 4 1.42 -9.12 -3.58
N GLN A 5 1.07 -9.91 -4.60
CA GLN A 5 2.02 -10.41 -5.60
C GLN A 5 1.71 -9.77 -6.95
N SER A 6 2.73 -9.44 -7.73
CA SER A 6 2.55 -9.00 -9.11
C SER A 6 2.04 -10.15 -9.98
N ALA A 7 1.32 -9.83 -11.05
CA ALA A 7 0.71 -10.83 -11.93
C ALA A 7 1.73 -11.70 -12.69
N ASP A 8 2.97 -11.23 -12.82
CA ASP A 8 4.10 -11.95 -13.41
C ASP A 8 4.92 -12.75 -12.38
N ASP A 9 4.43 -12.86 -11.14
CA ASP A 9 5.05 -13.52 -9.99
C ASP A 9 6.43 -12.98 -9.57
N ARG A 10 6.91 -11.90 -10.20
CA ARG A 10 8.24 -11.35 -9.97
C ARG A 10 8.37 -10.59 -8.66
N PHE A 11 7.34 -9.86 -8.25
CA PHE A 11 7.40 -8.94 -7.12
C PHE A 11 6.41 -9.30 -6.02
N LEU A 12 6.89 -9.21 -4.78
CA LEU A 12 6.09 -9.29 -3.57
C LEU A 12 6.06 -7.91 -2.89
N PHE A 13 4.88 -7.47 -2.50
CA PHE A 13 4.66 -6.22 -1.77
C PHE A 13 4.16 -6.52 -0.37
N VAL A 14 4.74 -5.86 0.63
CA VAL A 14 4.44 -6.13 2.05
C VAL A 14 4.18 -4.81 2.76
N SER A 15 3.05 -4.70 3.47
CA SER A 15 2.78 -3.55 4.33
C SER A 15 3.30 -3.75 5.76
N CYS A 16 4.25 -2.92 6.16
CA CYS A 16 4.81 -2.90 7.50
C CYS A 16 4.05 -1.85 8.34
N PHE A 17 2.86 -2.22 8.83
CA PHE A 17 1.94 -1.33 9.55
C PHE A 17 2.58 -0.53 10.70
N VAL A 18 3.52 -1.13 11.44
CA VAL A 18 4.24 -0.46 12.55
C VAL A 18 5.38 0.43 12.03
N GLY A 19 6.02 0.04 10.92
CA GLY A 19 7.19 0.73 10.35
C GLY A 19 6.85 1.89 9.42
N ASP A 20 5.56 2.16 9.20
CA ASP A 20 5.06 3.21 8.29
C ASP A 20 5.52 3.05 6.84
N GLU A 21 5.76 1.80 6.41
CA GLU A 21 6.35 1.50 5.11
C GLU A 21 5.61 0.40 4.32
N ILE A 22 5.69 0.50 3.00
CA ILE A 22 5.41 -0.56 2.04
C ILE A 22 6.74 -1.00 1.43
N GLN A 23 7.06 -2.28 1.55
CA GLN A 23 8.25 -2.85 0.95
C GLN A 23 7.90 -3.54 -0.37
N MET A 24 8.84 -3.49 -1.32
CA MET A 24 8.79 -4.23 -2.58
C MET A 24 10.01 -5.15 -2.65
N TRP A 25 9.77 -6.41 -2.94
CA TRP A 25 10.78 -7.46 -3.01
C TRP A 25 10.75 -8.14 -4.38
N ASP A 26 11.90 -8.27 -5.03
CA ASP A 26 12.08 -9.17 -6.18
C ASP A 26 12.23 -10.59 -5.66
N VAL A 27 11.29 -11.45 -6.03
CA VAL A 27 11.20 -12.86 -5.64
C VAL A 27 11.34 -13.79 -6.84
N SER A 28 11.91 -13.30 -7.95
CA SER A 28 12.19 -14.14 -9.14
C SER A 28 13.08 -15.35 -8.82
N ASP A 29 13.94 -15.21 -7.80
CA ASP A 29 14.69 -16.31 -7.19
C ASP A 29 14.19 -16.51 -5.75
N LEU A 30 13.38 -17.55 -5.55
CA LEU A 30 12.77 -17.87 -4.26
C LEU A 30 13.80 -18.19 -3.16
N GLN A 31 15.03 -18.59 -3.52
CA GLN A 31 16.10 -18.86 -2.55
C GLN A 31 16.86 -17.58 -2.16
N LYS A 32 16.71 -16.50 -2.94
CA LYS A 32 17.45 -15.25 -2.76
C LYS A 32 16.56 -14.03 -3.02
N PRO A 33 15.50 -13.81 -2.23
CA PRO A 33 14.66 -12.64 -2.34
C PRO A 33 15.48 -11.36 -2.10
N LYS A 34 15.20 -10.30 -2.86
CA LYS A 34 15.92 -9.03 -2.78
C LYS A 34 14.95 -7.89 -2.56
N MET A 35 15.14 -7.10 -1.50
CA MET A 35 14.40 -5.86 -1.33
C MET A 35 14.82 -4.87 -2.42
N VAL A 36 13.84 -4.38 -3.19
CA VAL A 36 14.03 -3.41 -4.28
C VAL A 36 13.82 -2.00 -3.76
N SER A 37 12.75 -1.79 -3.00
CA SER A 37 12.42 -0.47 -2.45
C SER A 37 11.62 -0.55 -1.15
N SER A 38 11.69 0.51 -0.35
CA SER A 38 10.80 0.78 0.78
C SER A 38 10.22 2.18 0.61
N LEU A 39 8.88 2.28 0.62
CA LEU A 39 8.14 3.51 0.47
C LEU A 39 7.45 3.85 1.79
N LYS A 40 7.57 5.10 2.26
CA LYS A 40 6.81 5.62 3.41
C LYS A 40 5.66 6.53 2.98
N PRO A 41 4.46 5.99 2.71
CA PRO A 41 3.33 6.77 2.17
C PRO A 41 2.64 7.63 3.24
N GLY A 42 2.91 7.39 4.53
CA GLY A 42 2.26 8.04 5.65
C GLY A 42 2.20 7.11 6.86
N VAL A 43 1.48 7.52 7.89
CA VAL A 43 1.31 6.69 9.10
C VAL A 43 0.49 5.47 8.75
N GLN A 44 1.00 4.31 9.17
CA GLN A 44 0.33 3.02 9.25
C GLN A 44 -0.33 2.49 7.96
N PRO A 45 0.37 2.51 6.81
CA PRO A 45 -0.17 1.93 5.60
C PRO A 45 -0.52 0.45 5.84
N ASN A 46 -1.64 0.02 5.28
CA ASN A 46 -2.21 -1.29 5.57
C ASN A 46 -2.57 -2.05 4.29
N MET A 47 -3.81 -1.95 3.81
CA MET A 47 -4.24 -2.75 2.67
C MET A 47 -3.74 -2.12 1.38
N MET A 48 -3.44 -2.99 0.43
CA MET A 48 -2.94 -2.62 -0.88
C MET A 48 -3.89 -3.18 -1.94
N HIS A 49 -4.04 -2.47 -3.05
CA HIS A 49 -4.63 -3.01 -4.25
C HIS A 49 -3.70 -2.72 -5.42
N LEU A 50 -3.14 -3.78 -6.03
CA LEU A 50 -2.30 -3.70 -7.20
C LEU A 50 -3.16 -3.87 -8.46
N THR A 51 -3.05 -2.94 -9.41
CA THR A 51 -3.76 -3.04 -10.68
C THR A 51 -3.26 -4.22 -11.51
N GLY A 52 -4.12 -4.77 -12.37
CA GLY A 52 -3.76 -5.93 -13.22
C GLY A 52 -2.60 -5.68 -14.19
N ASP A 53 -2.33 -4.42 -14.56
CA ASP A 53 -1.15 -4.03 -15.35
C ASP A 53 0.15 -3.97 -14.52
N GLY A 54 0.07 -4.13 -13.19
CA GLY A 54 1.19 -4.09 -12.27
C GLY A 54 1.80 -2.71 -12.05
N LYS A 55 1.19 -1.62 -12.54
CA LYS A 55 1.81 -0.27 -12.56
C LYS A 55 1.33 0.66 -11.45
N ARG A 56 0.20 0.36 -10.81
CA ARG A 56 -0.45 1.23 -9.83
C ARG A 56 -0.84 0.44 -8.60
N MET A 57 -0.53 0.98 -7.43
CA MET A 57 -0.89 0.41 -6.14
C MET A 57 -1.66 1.43 -5.31
N TYR A 58 -2.95 1.16 -5.08
CA TYR A 58 -3.75 1.94 -4.14
C TYR A 58 -3.50 1.44 -2.73
N LEU A 59 -3.42 2.38 -1.79
CA LEU A 59 -3.04 2.13 -0.41
C LEU A 59 -4.09 2.73 0.52
N THR A 60 -4.49 2.01 1.55
CA THR A 60 -5.23 2.53 2.71
C THR A 60 -4.39 2.45 3.98
N ASN A 61 -4.88 3.02 5.07
CA ASN A 61 -4.13 3.08 6.32
C ASN A 61 -4.96 2.74 7.57
N SER A 62 -6.03 1.93 7.49
CA SER A 62 -6.71 1.41 8.68
C SER A 62 -6.55 -0.12 8.78
N LEU A 63 -6.37 -0.64 10.01
CA LEU A 63 -6.37 -2.07 10.33
C LEU A 63 -7.65 -2.46 11.07
N LEU A 64 -7.74 -2.05 12.32
CA LEU A 64 -8.85 -2.24 13.22
C LEU A 64 -8.89 -1.00 14.09
N SER A 65 -10.10 -0.51 14.37
CA SER A 65 -10.31 0.78 15.05
C SER A 65 -9.52 0.94 16.35
N THR A 66 -9.33 -0.14 17.10
CA THR A 66 -8.59 -0.16 18.38
C THR A 66 -7.08 -0.23 18.24
N MET A 67 -6.56 -0.49 17.03
CA MET A 67 -5.12 -0.60 16.74
C MET A 67 -4.60 0.53 15.84
N ASP A 68 -5.50 1.39 15.34
CA ASP A 68 -5.11 2.55 14.54
C ASP A 68 -4.43 3.61 15.42
N ARG A 69 -3.19 3.94 15.05
CA ARG A 69 -2.37 5.06 15.56
C ARG A 69 -2.68 6.39 14.89
N SER A 70 -3.19 6.37 13.65
CA SER A 70 -3.51 7.59 12.90
C SER A 70 -4.94 8.05 13.14
N THR A 71 -5.15 9.37 13.18
CA THR A 71 -6.47 10.02 13.12
C THR A 71 -6.82 10.51 11.71
N ASP A 72 -5.87 10.43 10.76
CA ASP A 72 -6.02 10.89 9.39
C ASP A 72 -6.08 9.67 8.45
N TYR A 73 -7.28 9.38 7.94
CA TYR A 73 -7.51 8.22 7.07
C TYR A 73 -7.52 8.62 5.60
N TRP A 74 -6.87 7.83 4.76
CA TRP A 74 -6.66 8.18 3.37
C TRP A 74 -6.67 6.99 2.42
N VAL A 75 -6.91 7.29 1.14
CA VAL A 75 -6.46 6.47 0.01
C VAL A 75 -5.36 7.23 -0.73
N LYS A 76 -4.21 6.61 -0.92
CA LYS A 76 -3.09 7.14 -1.71
C LYS A 76 -2.71 6.18 -2.81
N LEU A 77 -1.97 6.68 -3.79
CA LEU A 77 -1.50 5.90 -4.94
C LEU A 77 0.03 5.87 -4.96
N ALA A 78 0.60 4.68 -5.11
CA ALA A 78 1.99 4.48 -5.51
C ALA A 78 2.06 4.02 -6.96
N GLU A 79 2.99 4.60 -7.72
CA GLU A 79 3.46 4.09 -8.99
C GLU A 79 4.44 2.94 -8.74
N VAL A 80 4.32 1.89 -9.55
CA VAL A 80 5.14 0.68 -9.46
C VAL A 80 5.97 0.55 -10.73
N SER A 81 7.29 0.41 -10.57
CA SER A 81 8.22 0.09 -11.66
C SER A 81 9.27 -0.93 -11.20
N PRO A 82 10.03 -1.55 -12.12
CA PRO A 82 11.13 -2.44 -11.75
C PRO A 82 12.20 -1.81 -10.85
N GLU A 83 12.32 -0.48 -10.87
CA GLU A 83 13.24 0.30 -10.05
C GLU A 83 12.70 0.56 -8.63
N GLY A 84 11.40 0.37 -8.40
CA GLY A 84 10.79 0.48 -7.08
C GLY A 84 9.42 1.16 -7.06
N LEU A 85 9.01 1.55 -5.85
CA LEU A 85 7.77 2.25 -5.57
C LEU A 85 7.99 3.76 -5.49
N LYS A 86 7.09 4.54 -6.08
CA LYS A 86 7.07 6.01 -5.97
C LYS A 86 5.69 6.50 -5.59
N LEU A 87 5.58 7.33 -4.56
CA LEU A 87 4.30 7.93 -4.19
C LEU A 87 3.85 8.94 -5.26
N HIS A 88 2.60 8.82 -5.73
CA HIS A 88 2.01 9.80 -6.63
C HIS A 88 1.56 11.03 -5.85
N GLU A 89 2.29 12.14 -5.99
CA GLU A 89 2.17 13.34 -5.15
C GLU A 89 0.78 14.01 -5.15
N LYS A 90 0.02 13.86 -6.25
CA LYS A 90 -1.27 14.56 -6.42
C LYS A 90 -2.49 13.70 -6.11
N PHE A 91 -2.32 12.40 -5.90
CA PHE A 91 -3.46 11.50 -5.69
C PHE A 91 -3.67 11.30 -4.19
N LEU A 92 -4.76 11.86 -3.67
CA LEU A 92 -5.18 11.72 -2.29
C LEU A 92 -6.70 11.74 -2.22
N ILE A 93 -7.27 10.70 -1.62
CA ILE A 93 -8.64 10.73 -1.13
C ILE A 93 -8.57 10.84 0.40
N ASP A 94 -8.98 11.98 0.94
CA ASP A 94 -9.05 12.21 2.39
C ASP A 94 -10.37 11.64 2.94
N LEU A 95 -10.29 10.46 3.55
CA LEU A 95 -11.44 9.76 4.12
C LEU A 95 -11.92 10.41 5.43
N GLY A 96 -11.13 11.29 6.03
CA GLY A 96 -11.51 12.08 7.20
C GLY A 96 -12.43 13.26 6.87
N ARG A 97 -12.44 13.73 5.62
CA ARG A 97 -13.21 14.89 5.17
C ARG A 97 -14.46 14.56 4.35
N ILE A 98 -14.76 13.28 4.17
CA ILE A 98 -16.00 12.87 3.52
C ILE A 98 -17.16 13.10 4.50
N LYS A 99 -18.29 13.62 3.98
CA LYS A 99 -19.52 13.82 4.75
C LYS A 99 -19.90 12.53 5.49
N ASP A 100 -20.26 12.65 6.76
CA ASP A 100 -20.62 11.54 7.66
C ASP A 100 -19.43 10.65 8.12
N GLY A 101 -18.19 11.05 7.80
CA GLY A 101 -16.96 10.41 8.30
C GLY A 101 -16.56 10.83 9.74
N PRO A 102 -15.33 10.50 10.18
CA PRO A 102 -14.22 9.94 9.40
C PRO A 102 -14.43 8.46 9.06
N PHE A 103 -14.18 8.10 7.80
CA PHE A 103 -14.21 6.70 7.36
C PHE A 103 -12.84 6.07 7.46
N ARG A 104 -12.82 4.79 7.85
CA ARG A 104 -11.62 3.98 8.03
C ARG A 104 -11.53 2.97 6.89
N GLY A 105 -11.00 3.40 5.75
CA GLY A 105 -10.80 2.52 4.61
C GLY A 105 -9.92 1.34 5.00
N HIS A 106 -10.47 0.12 4.90
CA HIS A 106 -9.73 -1.12 5.13
C HIS A 106 -9.34 -1.70 3.78
N ASP A 107 -10.11 -2.65 3.24
CA ASP A 107 -9.79 -3.33 1.98
C ASP A 107 -10.35 -2.60 0.75
N MET A 108 -9.74 -2.87 -0.42
CA MET A 108 -10.12 -2.33 -1.71
C MET A 108 -10.26 -3.47 -2.72
N LEU A 109 -11.51 -3.79 -3.05
CA LEU A 109 -11.86 -4.71 -4.12
C LEU A 109 -12.19 -3.87 -5.36
N LEU A 110 -11.28 -3.86 -6.33
CA LEU A 110 -11.57 -3.31 -7.66
C LEU A 110 -11.65 -4.49 -8.63
N ASN A 111 -12.70 -4.48 -9.45
CA ASN A 111 -13.03 -5.53 -10.41
C ASN A 111 -12.29 -5.31 -11.74
#